data_AF-A0A657AL49-F1
#
_entry.id   AF-A0A657AL49-F1
#
_cell.length_a   1.000
_cell.length_b   1.000
_cell.length_c   1.000
_cell.angle_alpha   90.00
_cell.angle_beta   90.00
_cell.angle_gamma   90.00
#
_symmetry.space_group_name_H-M   'P 1'
#
loop_
_entity.id
_entity.type
_entity.pdbx_description
1 polymer ?
#
loop_
_entity_poly.entity_id
_entity_poly.type
_entity_poly.pdbx_seq_one_letter_code
_entity_poly.pdbx_strand_id
1 'polypeptide(L)'
;MKNIGWSVIAPYFFVFYFVPLIMMVFLGPHINFVNPGNTLLIFVVLLWVGIFAFIFSRIKLSFPVNIFSKLPLIFENNFFTIVTGLVFLPLAVKFNADFGISFRYSGEQLSQSGVLPQVITLYKSFFVGFVTYCFILSLGKRELAPLCRLSLALHMVNWILCANGAVDVVWIFTALLIAAKGNNVDKYLLIGSSGTNFFKTISVVLLSAAAVTGVVFFGYANKMGFEQAYLIFRDEFTGRVVYYLYYRLVVFTSSLDLILQQGFDLRANLLALELELDIFVYRLGKIIGFLYPRPEIEGINRLNYLSLYKYPIQDRAGATPGPLASFGYIPMMPLNFVLCGFYIAVVRNTYKKVFWLPKGCQPSMLSCLIFVLIGYTFLHNPISAFTKIGPELFKTLFFIYVFGMALRRARRENERVV
;
A
#
# COMPACT_ATOMS: atom_id res chain seq x y z
N MET A 1 15.79 -10.73 17.65
CA MET A 1 15.03 -9.96 16.64
C MET A 1 13.72 -9.48 17.25
N LYS A 2 13.75 -8.40 18.05
CA LYS A 2 12.55 -7.92 18.75
C LYS A 2 12.07 -6.65 18.03
N ASN A 3 10.94 -6.76 17.31
CA ASN A 3 9.99 -5.66 16.97
C ASN A 3 9.78 -5.21 15.51
N ILE A 4 10.41 -5.79 14.48
CA ILE A 4 10.20 -5.36 13.07
C ILE A 4 8.72 -5.29 12.68
N GLY A 5 7.91 -6.29 13.04
CA GLY A 5 6.48 -6.28 12.72
C GLY A 5 5.72 -5.09 13.32
N TRP A 6 6.09 -4.66 14.54
CA TRP A 6 5.51 -3.46 15.15
C TRP A 6 6.06 -2.17 14.55
N SER A 7 7.33 -2.16 14.11
CA SER A 7 7.93 -1.05 13.36
C SER A 7 7.23 -0.78 12.03
N VAL A 8 6.44 -1.71 11.50
CA VAL A 8 5.61 -1.50 10.31
C VAL A 8 4.18 -1.08 10.67
N ILE A 9 3.57 -1.79 11.62
CA ILE A 9 2.16 -1.60 11.96
C ILE A 9 1.94 -0.31 12.75
N ALA A 10 2.79 0.00 13.74
CA ALA A 10 2.59 1.17 14.58
C ALA A 10 2.65 2.49 13.78
N PRO A 11 3.63 2.72 12.87
CA PRO A 11 3.62 3.92 12.04
C PRO A 11 2.39 4.03 11.14
N TYR A 12 1.87 2.92 10.62
CA TYR A 12 0.63 2.93 9.83
C TYR A 12 -0.55 3.45 10.67
N PHE A 13 -0.78 2.87 11.86
CA PHE A 13 -1.89 3.32 12.72
C PHE A 13 -1.67 4.74 13.24
N PHE A 14 -0.42 5.12 13.51
CA PHE A 14 -0.09 6.49 13.90
C PHE A 14 -0.46 7.50 12.80
N VAL A 15 -0.03 7.27 11.55
CA VAL A 15 -0.27 8.20 10.44
C VAL A 15 -1.72 8.22 9.98
N PHE A 16 -2.38 7.07 9.91
CA PHE A 16 -3.73 6.96 9.33
C PHE A 16 -4.87 7.06 10.36
N TYR A 17 -4.62 6.85 11.66
CA TYR A 17 -5.66 6.97 12.70
C TYR A 17 -5.33 7.99 13.77
N PHE A 18 -4.12 7.97 14.32
CA PHE A 18 -3.79 8.83 15.47
C PHE A 18 -3.58 10.30 15.08
N VAL A 19 -2.81 10.57 14.02
CA VAL A 19 -2.61 11.93 13.49
C VAL A 19 -3.95 12.54 13.07
N PRO A 20 -4.84 11.88 12.32
CA PRO A 20 -6.13 12.45 11.94
C PRO A 20 -7.06 12.66 13.12
N LEU A 21 -7.01 11.78 14.13
CA LEU A 21 -7.77 11.96 15.36
C LEU A 21 -7.33 13.23 16.11
N ILE A 22 -6.02 13.44 16.25
CA ILE A 22 -5.46 14.67 16.83
C ILE A 22 -5.90 15.88 16.00
N MET A 23 -5.77 15.81 14.68
CA MET A 23 -6.15 16.91 13.80
C MET A 23 -7.67 17.20 13.87
N MET A 24 -8.53 16.19 13.96
CA MET A 24 -9.98 16.37 14.16
C MET A 24 -10.30 17.08 15.48
N VAL A 25 -9.56 16.80 16.55
CA VAL A 25 -9.74 17.49 17.85
C VAL A 25 -9.39 18.98 17.75
N PHE A 26 -8.33 19.33 17.02
CA PHE A 26 -7.86 20.72 16.91
C PHE A 26 -8.54 21.53 15.80
N LEU A 27 -8.79 20.93 14.64
CA LEU A 27 -9.34 21.59 13.45
C LEU A 27 -10.87 21.40 13.31
N GLY A 28 -11.45 20.51 14.11
CA GLY A 28 -12.85 20.13 14.02
C GLY A 28 -13.18 19.22 12.83
N PRO A 29 -14.42 18.70 12.77
CA PRO A 29 -14.95 17.98 11.62
C PRO A 29 -14.69 18.66 10.28
N HIS A 30 -14.26 17.91 9.27
CA HIS A 30 -14.28 18.46 7.91
C HIS A 30 -15.74 18.57 7.42
N ILE A 31 -16.12 19.76 6.91
CA ILE A 31 -17.50 20.11 6.52
C ILE A 31 -18.18 19.12 5.56
N ASN A 32 -17.41 18.50 4.66
CA ASN A 32 -17.90 17.53 3.68
C ASN A 32 -18.23 16.15 4.27
N PHE A 33 -17.84 15.85 5.50
CA PHE A 33 -18.16 14.58 6.15
C PHE A 33 -19.46 14.69 6.95
N VAL A 34 -20.26 13.62 6.93
CA VAL A 34 -21.41 13.45 7.82
C VAL A 34 -20.87 13.32 9.25
N ASN A 35 -21.23 14.27 10.13
CA ASN A 35 -20.79 14.47 11.52
C ASN A 35 -19.80 13.42 12.11
N PRO A 36 -18.47 13.66 12.07
CA PRO A 36 -17.51 12.88 12.84
C PRO A 36 -17.63 13.28 14.33
N GLY A 37 -18.30 12.44 15.12
CA GLY A 37 -18.85 12.85 16.41
C GLY A 37 -18.08 12.35 17.63
N ASN A 38 -17.51 11.13 17.60
CA ASN A 38 -17.05 10.50 18.85
C ASN A 38 -15.59 10.06 18.82
N THR A 39 -14.69 11.05 18.96
CA THR A 39 -13.24 10.83 19.03
C THR A 39 -12.84 9.89 20.18
N LEU A 40 -13.55 9.94 21.31
CA LEU A 40 -13.32 9.06 22.46
C LEU A 40 -13.62 7.60 22.11
N LEU A 41 -14.77 7.33 21.49
CA LEU A 41 -15.15 5.97 21.08
C LEU A 41 -14.16 5.40 20.06
N ILE A 42 -13.72 6.20 19.09
CA ILE A 42 -12.67 5.82 18.13
C ILE A 42 -11.38 5.43 18.87
N PHE A 43 -10.97 6.23 19.85
CA PHE A 43 -9.78 5.94 20.66
C PHE A 43 -9.92 4.63 21.45
N VAL A 44 -11.10 4.37 22.05
CA VAL A 44 -11.38 3.12 22.75
C VAL A 44 -11.31 1.91 21.80
N VAL A 45 -11.87 2.01 20.60
CA VAL A 45 -11.79 0.95 19.58
C VAL A 45 -10.35 0.70 19.15
N LEU A 46 -9.56 1.76 18.92
CA LEU A 46 -8.13 1.66 18.60
C LEU A 46 -7.36 0.93 19.70
N LEU A 47 -7.61 1.28 20.97
CA LEU A 47 -7.01 0.61 22.12
C LEU A 47 -7.38 -0.87 22.15
N TRP A 48 -8.66 -1.18 21.96
CA TRP A 48 -9.19 -2.54 22.01
C TRP A 48 -8.61 -3.43 20.91
N VAL A 49 -8.54 -2.92 19.68
CA VAL A 49 -7.87 -3.60 18.56
C VAL A 49 -6.37 -3.77 18.84
N GLY A 50 -5.72 -2.75 19.42
CA GLY A 50 -4.32 -2.82 19.84
C GLY A 50 -4.06 -3.93 20.86
N ILE A 51 -4.94 -4.08 21.86
CA ILE A 51 -4.87 -5.14 22.88
C ILE A 51 -4.99 -6.52 22.22
N PHE A 52 -5.99 -6.76 21.37
CA PHE A 52 -6.12 -8.05 20.70
C PHE A 52 -4.99 -8.33 19.72
N ALA A 53 -4.56 -7.33 18.95
CA ALA A 53 -3.39 -7.47 18.09
C ALA A 53 -2.17 -7.89 18.92
N PHE A 54 -1.98 -7.33 20.12
CA PHE A 54 -0.91 -7.74 21.03
C PHE A 54 -1.08 -9.19 21.53
N ILE A 55 -2.28 -9.57 21.98
CA ILE A 55 -2.59 -10.93 22.46
C ILE A 55 -2.35 -11.94 21.34
N PHE A 56 -2.98 -11.76 20.17
CA PHE A 56 -2.85 -12.66 19.03
C PHE A 56 -1.44 -12.66 18.43
N SER A 57 -0.65 -11.60 18.60
CA SER A 57 0.74 -11.57 18.16
C SER A 57 1.66 -12.59 18.86
N ARG A 58 1.17 -13.21 19.95
CA ARG A 58 1.82 -14.34 20.64
C ARG A 58 1.56 -15.67 19.94
N ILE A 59 0.45 -15.79 19.23
CA ILE A 59 0.16 -16.93 18.36
C ILE A 59 1.07 -16.80 17.13
N LYS A 60 1.89 -17.82 16.85
CA LYS A 60 2.86 -17.80 15.73
C LYS A 60 2.21 -18.05 14.36
N LEU A 61 1.01 -17.50 14.13
CA LEU A 61 0.28 -17.61 12.87
C LEU A 61 0.71 -16.50 11.91
N SER A 62 0.93 -16.84 10.64
CA SER A 62 1.33 -15.93 9.56
C SER A 62 0.61 -16.30 8.28
N PHE A 63 0.61 -15.43 7.26
CA PHE A 63 0.18 -15.82 5.93
C PHE A 63 0.95 -17.07 5.43
N PRO A 64 0.36 -17.85 4.49
CA PRO A 64 0.93 -19.11 4.00
C PRO A 64 2.13 -18.91 3.05
N VAL A 65 3.01 -17.95 3.34
CA VAL A 65 4.23 -17.64 2.59
C VAL A 65 5.16 -18.85 2.39
N ASN A 66 5.08 -19.85 3.27
CA ASN A 66 5.83 -21.10 3.12
C ASN A 66 5.39 -21.92 1.90
N ILE A 67 4.10 -21.91 1.56
CA ILE A 67 3.58 -22.65 0.40
C ILE A 67 4.17 -22.03 -0.87
N PHE A 68 4.06 -20.70 -0.98
CA PHE A 68 4.61 -19.93 -2.10
C PHE A 68 6.13 -19.97 -2.20
N SER A 69 6.83 -20.26 -1.10
CA SER A 69 8.28 -20.45 -1.15
C SER A 69 8.70 -21.59 -2.11
N LYS A 70 7.83 -22.58 -2.37
CA LYS A 70 8.12 -23.68 -3.31
C LYS A 70 8.06 -23.27 -4.78
N LEU A 71 7.41 -22.17 -5.12
CA LEU A 71 7.26 -21.68 -6.50
C LEU A 71 8.60 -21.22 -7.09
N PRO A 72 8.73 -21.16 -8.43
CA PRO A 72 9.97 -20.74 -9.10
C PRO A 72 10.41 -19.34 -8.63
N LEU A 73 11.72 -19.10 -8.59
CA LEU A 73 12.31 -17.83 -8.15
C LEU A 73 12.46 -16.90 -9.36
N ILE A 74 11.31 -16.40 -9.87
CA ILE A 74 11.25 -15.66 -11.13
C ILE A 74 12.15 -14.41 -11.10
N PHE A 75 12.24 -13.73 -9.96
CA PHE A 75 13.11 -12.56 -9.79
C PHE A 75 14.60 -12.85 -9.65
N GLU A 76 15.01 -14.11 -9.45
CA GLU A 76 16.43 -14.49 -9.45
C GLU A 76 16.93 -14.80 -10.86
N ASN A 77 16.02 -15.01 -11.82
CA ASN A 77 16.38 -15.21 -13.21
C ASN A 77 16.61 -13.85 -13.89
N ASN A 78 17.85 -13.36 -13.86
CA ASN A 78 18.23 -12.08 -14.47
C ASN A 78 17.88 -11.99 -15.97
N PHE A 79 17.96 -13.10 -16.71
CA PHE A 79 17.60 -13.11 -18.13
C PHE A 79 16.11 -12.80 -18.29
N PHE A 80 15.25 -13.50 -17.53
CA PHE A 80 13.81 -13.27 -17.54
C PHE A 80 13.46 -11.82 -17.18
N THR A 81 14.05 -11.27 -16.11
CA THR A 81 13.74 -9.90 -15.67
C THR A 81 14.25 -8.86 -16.67
N ILE A 82 15.42 -9.04 -17.27
CA ILE A 82 15.93 -8.13 -18.32
C ILE A 82 15.04 -8.18 -19.56
N VAL A 83 14.72 -9.38 -20.07
CA VAL A 83 13.83 -9.54 -21.24
C VAL A 83 12.47 -8.93 -20.97
N THR A 84 11.90 -9.16 -19.79
CA THR A 84 10.64 -8.51 -19.39
C THR A 84 10.78 -6.99 -19.41
N GLY A 85 11.85 -6.43 -18.84
CA GLY A 85 12.12 -4.99 -18.90
C GLY A 85 12.20 -4.45 -20.32
N LEU A 86 12.88 -5.15 -21.23
CA LEU A 86 13.01 -4.74 -22.64
C LEU A 86 11.68 -4.81 -23.39
N VAL A 87 10.86 -5.84 -23.15
CA VAL A 87 9.54 -6.00 -23.77
C VAL A 87 8.57 -4.90 -23.32
N PHE A 88 8.63 -4.50 -22.04
CA PHE A 88 7.74 -3.46 -21.51
C PHE A 88 8.16 -2.03 -21.85
N LEU A 89 9.41 -1.78 -22.24
CA LEU A 89 9.89 -0.45 -22.61
C LEU A 89 9.08 0.20 -23.76
N PRO A 90 8.87 -0.43 -24.92
CA PRO A 90 8.07 0.16 -26.00
C PRO A 90 6.61 0.36 -25.58
N LEU A 91 6.05 -0.53 -24.74
CA LEU A 91 4.69 -0.37 -24.20
C LEU A 91 4.61 0.84 -23.27
N ALA A 92 5.62 1.06 -22.42
CA ALA A 92 5.69 2.21 -21.52
C ALA A 92 5.85 3.52 -22.28
N VAL A 93 6.69 3.56 -23.33
CA VAL A 93 6.83 4.72 -24.23
C VAL A 93 5.48 5.03 -24.89
N LYS A 94 4.81 4.02 -25.45
CA LYS A 94 3.49 4.19 -26.07
C LYS A 94 2.45 4.69 -25.06
N PHE A 95 2.40 4.10 -23.86
CA PHE A 95 1.48 4.55 -22.81
C PHE A 95 1.72 6.01 -22.41
N ASN A 96 2.99 6.43 -22.32
CA ASN A 96 3.33 7.81 -22.02
C ASN A 96 2.88 8.77 -23.12
N ALA A 97 3.05 8.37 -24.38
CA ALA A 97 2.63 9.17 -25.54
C ALA A 97 1.11 9.28 -25.65
N ASP A 98 0.39 8.18 -25.43
CA ASP A 98 -1.07 8.10 -25.61
C ASP A 98 -1.83 8.71 -24.41
N PHE A 99 -1.32 8.57 -23.18
CA PHE A 99 -2.05 8.94 -21.96
C PHE A 99 -1.29 9.84 -20.98
N GLY A 100 0.02 9.61 -20.82
CA GLY A 100 0.89 10.33 -19.89
C GLY A 100 0.47 10.23 -18.41
N ILE A 101 0.93 11.21 -17.61
CA ILE A 101 0.63 11.31 -16.16
C ILE A 101 -0.87 11.59 -15.92
N SER A 102 -1.54 12.19 -16.90
CA SER A 102 -2.97 12.55 -16.87
C SER A 102 -3.93 11.38 -17.12
N PHE A 103 -3.45 10.14 -17.29
CA PHE A 103 -4.32 8.99 -17.58
C PHE A 103 -5.51 8.86 -16.61
N ARG A 104 -5.32 9.13 -15.31
CA ARG A 104 -6.43 9.05 -14.34
C ARG A 104 -7.38 10.25 -14.39
N TYR A 105 -6.95 11.36 -14.99
CA TYR A 105 -7.74 12.57 -15.15
C TYR A 105 -8.72 12.47 -16.32
N SER A 106 -8.40 11.72 -17.38
CA SER A 106 -9.31 11.54 -18.53
C SER A 106 -10.64 10.88 -18.18
N GLY A 107 -10.76 10.28 -16.99
CA GLY A 107 -12.02 9.74 -16.46
C GLY A 107 -12.45 8.40 -17.08
N GLU A 108 -11.70 7.91 -18.07
CA GLU A 108 -11.95 6.61 -18.68
C GLU A 108 -11.71 5.47 -17.69
N GLN A 109 -12.58 4.47 -17.70
CA GLN A 109 -12.37 3.28 -16.87
C GLN A 109 -11.23 2.45 -17.45
N LEU A 110 -10.41 1.81 -16.60
CA LEU A 110 -9.35 0.90 -17.05
C LEU A 110 -9.88 -0.21 -18.00
N SER A 111 -11.13 -0.62 -17.80
CA SER A 111 -11.81 -1.60 -18.66
C SER A 111 -12.23 -1.05 -20.03
N GLN A 112 -12.26 0.28 -20.20
CA GLN A 112 -12.68 0.98 -21.41
C GLN A 112 -11.47 1.54 -22.18
N SER A 113 -10.36 1.84 -21.51
CA SER A 113 -9.14 2.41 -22.12
C SER A 113 -8.29 1.42 -22.94
N GLY A 114 -8.86 0.30 -23.37
CA GLY A 114 -8.19 -0.72 -24.18
C GLY A 114 -7.19 -1.62 -23.43
N VAL A 115 -6.44 -2.42 -24.19
CA VAL A 115 -5.54 -3.46 -23.67
C VAL A 115 -4.28 -2.88 -23.03
N LEU A 116 -3.76 -1.77 -23.58
CA LEU A 116 -2.47 -1.20 -23.15
C LEU A 116 -2.48 -0.78 -21.66
N PRO A 117 -3.44 0.01 -21.14
CA PRO A 117 -3.50 0.36 -19.72
C PRO A 117 -3.67 -0.84 -18.80
N GLN A 118 -4.37 -1.89 -19.24
CA GLN A 118 -4.54 -3.13 -18.46
C GLN A 118 -3.21 -3.87 -18.33
N VAL A 119 -2.48 -4.03 -19.43
CA VAL A 119 -1.14 -4.63 -19.46
C VAL A 119 -0.16 -3.84 -18.58
N ILE A 120 -0.18 -2.50 -18.68
CA ILE A 120 0.63 -1.63 -17.81
C ILE A 120 0.24 -1.81 -16.34
N THR A 121 -1.05 -1.94 -16.02
CA THR A 121 -1.51 -2.17 -14.64
C THR A 121 -1.06 -3.52 -14.06
N LEU A 122 -1.00 -4.57 -14.89
CA LEU A 122 -0.44 -5.87 -14.47
C LEU A 122 1.07 -5.78 -14.27
N TYR A 123 1.77 -5.13 -15.21
CA TYR A 123 3.18 -4.76 -15.03
C TYR A 123 3.40 -3.97 -13.74
N LYS A 124 2.39 -3.19 -13.32
CA LYS A 124 2.47 -2.47 -12.05
C LYS A 124 2.69 -3.35 -10.83
N SER A 125 1.95 -4.43 -10.75
CA SER A 125 2.12 -5.39 -9.67
C SER A 125 3.49 -6.05 -9.74
N PHE A 126 3.95 -6.41 -10.96
CA PHE A 126 5.26 -7.01 -11.18
C PHE A 126 6.42 -6.13 -10.67
N PHE A 127 6.50 -4.87 -11.11
CA PHE A 127 7.58 -3.96 -10.70
C PHE A 127 7.60 -3.74 -9.20
N VAL A 128 6.44 -3.45 -8.60
CA VAL A 128 6.36 -3.21 -7.15
C VAL A 128 6.83 -4.43 -6.36
N GLY A 129 6.46 -5.64 -6.78
CA GLY A 129 6.99 -6.85 -6.14
C GLY A 129 8.48 -7.07 -6.40
N PHE A 130 9.00 -6.72 -7.57
CA PHE A 130 10.44 -6.82 -7.86
C PHE A 130 11.27 -5.87 -6.99
N VAL A 131 10.84 -4.60 -6.89
CA VAL A 131 11.44 -3.61 -5.98
C VAL A 131 11.35 -4.08 -4.53
N THR A 132 10.20 -4.62 -4.11
CA THR A 132 10.00 -5.16 -2.76
C THR A 132 10.94 -6.33 -2.48
N TYR A 133 11.13 -7.24 -3.44
CA TYR A 133 12.06 -8.36 -3.32
C TYR A 133 13.49 -7.85 -3.13
N CYS A 134 13.97 -6.96 -4.00
CA CYS A 134 15.29 -6.35 -3.90
C CYS A 134 15.48 -5.58 -2.58
N PHE A 135 14.44 -4.89 -2.12
CA PHE A 135 14.44 -4.18 -0.83
C PHE A 135 14.59 -5.16 0.34
N ILE A 136 13.85 -6.26 0.38
CA ILE A 136 13.97 -7.29 1.43
C ILE A 136 15.40 -7.85 1.49
N LEU A 137 15.99 -8.17 0.33
CA LEU A 137 17.36 -8.67 0.28
C LEU A 137 18.38 -7.64 0.76
N SER A 138 18.20 -6.39 0.34
CA SER A 138 19.04 -5.26 0.74
C SER A 138 19.03 -5.03 2.26
N LEU A 139 17.86 -5.16 2.90
CA LEU A 139 17.73 -5.10 4.36
C LEU A 139 18.49 -6.22 5.07
N GLY A 140 18.59 -7.39 4.45
CA GLY A 140 19.38 -8.52 4.94
C GLY A 140 20.89 -8.40 4.71
N LYS A 141 21.38 -7.27 4.19
CA LYS A 141 22.77 -7.07 3.73
C LYS A 141 23.23 -8.09 2.69
N ARG A 142 22.31 -8.55 1.84
CA ARG A 142 22.63 -9.48 0.76
C ARG A 142 23.04 -8.74 -0.49
N GLU A 143 24.09 -9.22 -1.14
CA GLU A 143 24.56 -8.63 -2.38
C GLU A 143 23.59 -8.90 -3.53
N LEU A 144 23.35 -7.85 -4.32
CA LEU A 144 22.56 -7.93 -5.54
C LEU A 144 23.49 -8.00 -6.74
N ALA A 145 23.32 -9.06 -7.54
CA ALA A 145 24.08 -9.23 -8.78
C ALA A 145 23.99 -7.96 -9.66
N PRO A 146 25.08 -7.56 -10.35
CA PRO A 146 25.05 -6.39 -11.24
C PRO A 146 23.92 -6.44 -12.28
N LEU A 147 23.64 -7.61 -12.84
CA LEU A 147 22.53 -7.80 -13.80
C LEU A 147 21.15 -7.57 -13.17
N CYS A 148 20.96 -7.95 -11.90
CA CYS A 148 19.73 -7.67 -11.17
C CYS A 148 19.55 -6.16 -10.97
N ARG A 149 20.64 -5.43 -10.67
CA ARG A 149 20.63 -3.97 -10.54
C ARG A 149 20.36 -3.27 -11.87
N LEU A 150 20.95 -3.74 -12.95
CA LEU A 150 20.66 -3.26 -14.31
C LEU A 150 19.20 -3.49 -14.68
N SER A 151 18.67 -4.69 -14.40
CA SER A 151 17.27 -5.00 -14.62
C SER A 151 16.36 -4.08 -13.81
N LEU A 152 16.67 -3.83 -12.53
CA LEU A 152 15.92 -2.90 -11.68
C LEU A 152 15.93 -1.47 -12.24
N ALA A 153 17.07 -1.00 -12.74
CA ALA A 153 17.19 0.31 -13.40
C ALA A 153 16.34 0.37 -14.68
N LEU A 154 16.36 -0.67 -15.50
CA LEU A 154 15.53 -0.77 -16.72
C LEU A 154 14.03 -0.72 -16.38
N HIS A 155 13.60 -1.49 -15.38
CA HIS A 155 12.21 -1.46 -14.92
C HIS A 155 11.82 -0.12 -14.31
N MET A 156 12.74 0.56 -13.61
CA MET A 156 12.53 1.91 -13.09
C MET A 156 12.30 2.91 -14.22
N VAL A 157 13.06 2.84 -15.32
CA VAL A 157 12.86 3.71 -16.49
C VAL A 157 11.48 3.49 -17.10
N ASN A 158 11.10 2.22 -17.33
CA ASN A 158 9.75 1.89 -17.79
C ASN A 158 8.68 2.46 -16.84
N TRP A 159 8.93 2.41 -15.54
CA TRP A 159 8.01 2.91 -14.54
C TRP A 159 7.83 4.43 -14.57
N ILE A 160 8.92 5.18 -14.74
CA ILE A 160 8.89 6.64 -14.87
C ILE A 160 7.98 7.03 -16.04
N LEU A 161 8.10 6.31 -17.17
CA LEU A 161 7.28 6.54 -18.36
C LEU A 161 5.79 6.22 -18.15
N CYS A 162 5.43 5.33 -17.23
CA CYS A 162 4.03 4.96 -16.96
C CYS A 162 3.53 5.37 -15.56
N ALA A 163 4.24 6.29 -14.90
CA ALA A 163 3.90 6.76 -13.56
C ALA A 163 2.55 7.50 -13.59
N ASN A 164 1.58 7.00 -12.82
CA ASN A 164 0.22 7.56 -12.78
C ASN A 164 -0.39 7.60 -11.37
N GLY A 165 0.39 7.24 -10.34
CA GLY A 165 -0.03 7.30 -8.96
C GLY A 165 1.01 8.02 -8.09
N ALA A 166 0.54 8.75 -7.08
CA ALA A 166 1.40 9.40 -6.09
C ALA A 166 2.41 8.43 -5.44
N VAL A 167 1.98 7.20 -5.17
CA VAL A 167 2.79 6.17 -4.52
C VAL A 167 3.88 5.61 -5.45
N ASP A 168 3.71 5.75 -6.77
CA ASP A 168 4.70 5.30 -7.78
C ASP A 168 6.07 5.95 -7.54
N VAL A 169 6.07 7.20 -7.08
CA VAL A 169 7.26 7.99 -6.75
C VAL A 169 8.16 7.25 -5.75
N VAL A 170 7.58 6.68 -4.69
CA VAL A 170 8.37 6.00 -3.66
C VAL A 170 8.99 4.70 -4.19
N TRP A 171 8.28 3.97 -5.05
CA TRP A 171 8.82 2.77 -5.69
C TRP A 171 9.94 3.11 -6.67
N ILE A 172 9.80 4.19 -7.46
CA ILE A 172 10.87 4.71 -8.32
C ILE A 172 12.10 5.08 -7.49
N PHE A 173 11.93 5.87 -6.43
CA PHE A 173 13.04 6.29 -5.57
C PHE A 173 13.74 5.10 -4.91
N THR A 174 12.97 4.11 -4.45
CA THR A 174 13.53 2.89 -3.86
C THR A 174 14.31 2.09 -4.89
N ALA A 175 13.77 1.92 -6.10
CA ALA A 175 14.45 1.24 -7.20
C ALA A 175 15.75 1.95 -7.58
N LEU A 176 15.71 3.29 -7.71
CA LEU A 176 16.87 4.13 -8.01
C LEU A 176 17.96 3.97 -6.95
N LEU A 177 17.57 4.06 -5.68
CA LEU A 177 18.51 3.95 -4.56
C LEU A 177 19.21 2.58 -4.56
N ILE A 178 18.45 1.48 -4.74
CA ILE A 178 19.00 0.12 -4.78
C ILE A 178 19.89 -0.07 -6.01
N ALA A 179 19.44 0.36 -7.19
CA ALA A 179 20.20 0.21 -8.42
C ALA A 179 21.53 1.01 -8.36
N ALA A 180 21.48 2.26 -7.90
CA ALA A 180 22.62 3.17 -7.88
C ALA A 180 23.61 2.86 -6.75
N LYS A 181 23.15 2.54 -5.53
CA LYS A 181 24.04 2.29 -4.39
C LYS A 181 24.50 0.83 -4.29
N GLY A 182 23.79 -0.11 -4.93
CA GLY A 182 24.13 -1.52 -4.92
C GLY A 182 24.39 -2.06 -3.52
N ASN A 183 25.56 -2.65 -3.29
CA ASN A 183 25.91 -3.27 -2.01
C ASN A 183 26.00 -2.27 -0.83
N ASN A 184 26.05 -0.95 -1.09
CA ASN A 184 26.06 0.09 -0.06
C ASN A 184 24.68 0.63 0.30
N VAL A 185 23.60 0.07 -0.27
CA VAL A 185 22.24 0.56 -0.02
C VAL A 185 21.79 0.36 1.42
N ASP A 186 22.30 -0.68 2.09
CA ASP A 186 22.01 -1.01 3.49
C ASP A 186 22.30 0.17 4.43
N LYS A 187 23.34 0.98 4.13
CA LYS A 187 23.71 2.19 4.87
C LYS A 187 22.66 3.29 4.87
N TYR A 188 21.70 3.26 3.93
CA TYR A 188 20.58 4.20 3.84
C TYR A 188 19.29 3.59 4.39
N LEU A 189 19.17 2.27 4.32
CA LEU A 189 17.98 1.52 4.77
C LEU A 189 18.05 1.14 6.25
N LEU A 190 19.24 1.07 6.85
CA LEU A 190 19.46 0.61 8.22
C LEU A 190 20.22 1.66 9.05
N ILE A 191 19.77 1.83 10.29
CA ILE A 191 20.49 2.54 11.35
C ILE A 191 21.36 1.52 12.09
N GLY A 192 22.59 1.90 12.43
CA GLY A 192 23.55 1.01 13.13
C GLY A 192 24.35 0.10 12.19
N SER A 193 24.24 0.27 10.87
CA SER A 193 25.21 -0.32 9.94
C SER A 193 26.58 0.33 10.14
N SER A 194 27.68 -0.44 10.01
CA SER A 194 29.04 0.10 10.10
C SER A 194 29.22 1.33 9.19
N GLY A 195 29.64 2.45 9.78
CA GLY A 195 29.91 3.70 9.07
C GLY A 195 28.71 4.64 8.86
N THR A 196 27.71 4.66 9.74
CA THR A 196 26.72 5.77 9.76
C THR A 196 27.38 7.06 10.25
N ASN A 197 27.60 8.01 9.33
CA ASN A 197 28.11 9.35 9.65
C ASN A 197 26.95 10.36 9.64
N PHE A 198 27.11 11.49 10.34
CA PHE A 198 26.12 12.58 10.39
C PHE A 198 25.56 12.98 9.03
N PHE A 199 26.43 13.13 8.01
CA PHE A 199 26.02 13.42 6.63
C PHE A 199 25.06 12.38 6.04
N LYS A 200 25.21 11.09 6.37
CA LYS A 200 24.30 10.05 5.89
C LYS A 200 22.92 10.16 6.53
N THR A 201 22.86 10.48 7.82
CA THR A 201 21.59 10.74 8.50
C THR A 201 20.86 11.89 7.85
N ILE A 202 21.55 13.01 7.57
CA ILE A 202 20.99 14.14 6.83
C ILE A 202 20.49 13.68 5.46
N SER A 203 21.28 12.92 4.70
CA SER A 203 20.86 12.42 3.39
C SER A 203 19.61 11.55 3.47
N VAL A 204 19.48 10.67 4.47
CA VAL A 204 18.28 9.84 4.66
C VAL A 204 17.06 10.70 4.98
N VAL A 205 17.22 11.74 5.80
CA VAL A 205 16.15 12.69 6.13
C VAL A 205 15.72 13.46 4.87
N LEU A 206 16.67 14.03 4.12
CA LEU A 206 16.39 14.75 2.87
C LEU A 206 15.73 13.86 1.83
N LEU A 207 16.21 12.62 1.65
CA LEU A 207 15.60 11.65 0.74
C LEU A 207 14.16 11.30 1.16
N SER A 208 13.93 11.13 2.46
CA SER A 208 12.59 10.84 2.98
C SER A 208 11.65 12.03 2.76
N ALA A 209 12.12 13.26 3.02
CA ALA A 209 11.36 14.48 2.79
C ALA A 209 11.04 14.69 1.29
N ALA A 210 12.00 14.43 0.41
CA ALA A 210 11.81 14.48 -1.04
C ALA A 210 10.79 13.45 -1.52
N ALA A 211 10.85 12.21 -1.00
CA ALA A 211 9.88 11.17 -1.32
C ALA A 211 8.46 11.55 -0.86
N VAL A 212 8.30 12.04 0.37
CA VAL A 212 6.99 12.50 0.89
C VAL A 212 6.46 13.67 0.07
N THR A 213 7.27 14.69 -0.17
CA THR A 213 6.88 15.87 -0.97
C THR A 213 6.49 15.46 -2.39
N GLY A 214 7.26 14.56 -3.01
CA GLY A 214 6.97 13.99 -4.32
C GLY A 214 5.64 13.25 -4.36
N VAL A 215 5.32 12.44 -3.34
CA VAL A 215 4.01 11.77 -3.22
C VAL A 215 2.89 12.80 -3.21
N VAL A 216 2.99 13.85 -2.39
CA VAL A 216 1.95 14.87 -2.30
C VAL A 216 1.80 15.61 -3.64
N PHE A 217 2.91 16.05 -4.22
CA PHE A 217 2.93 16.76 -5.49
C PHE A 217 2.33 15.93 -6.63
N PHE A 218 2.78 14.69 -6.82
CA PHE A 218 2.21 13.79 -7.84
C PHE A 218 0.75 13.45 -7.54
N GLY A 219 0.34 13.43 -6.27
CA GLY A 219 -1.06 13.27 -5.88
C GLY A 219 -1.95 14.42 -6.34
N TYR A 220 -1.45 15.64 -6.34
CA TYR A 220 -2.10 16.82 -6.93
C TYR A 220 -2.04 16.79 -8.45
N ALA A 221 -0.86 16.56 -9.02
CA ALA A 221 -0.65 16.56 -10.48
C ALA A 221 -1.55 15.54 -11.18
N ASN A 222 -1.70 14.35 -10.58
CA ASN A 222 -2.58 13.30 -11.07
C ASN A 222 -4.08 13.65 -11.00
N LYS A 223 -4.47 14.67 -10.22
CA LYS A 223 -5.87 15.09 -10.06
C LYS A 223 -6.23 16.39 -10.79
N MET A 224 -5.29 17.32 -10.87
CA MET A 224 -5.53 18.69 -11.33
C MET A 224 -4.65 19.05 -12.53
N GLY A 225 -3.78 18.12 -12.98
CA GLY A 225 -2.74 18.41 -13.95
C GLY A 225 -1.47 18.96 -13.30
N PHE A 226 -0.34 18.81 -14.02
CA PHE A 226 0.98 19.18 -13.52
C PHE A 226 1.10 20.70 -13.24
N GLU A 227 0.59 21.53 -14.15
CA GLU A 227 0.67 23.00 -14.04
C GLU A 227 -0.07 23.54 -12.82
N GLN A 228 -1.30 23.09 -12.58
CA GLN A 228 -2.08 23.51 -11.41
C GLN A 228 -1.44 23.02 -10.10
N ALA A 229 -0.91 21.80 -10.09
CA ALA A 229 -0.17 21.28 -8.94
C ALA A 229 1.07 22.13 -8.64
N TYR A 230 1.81 22.56 -9.66
CA TYR A 230 2.95 23.46 -9.51
C TYR A 230 2.55 24.82 -8.93
N LEU A 231 1.49 25.44 -9.44
CA LEU A 231 0.98 26.72 -8.92
C LEU A 231 0.56 26.60 -7.45
N ILE A 232 -0.19 25.54 -7.08
CA ILE A 232 -0.59 25.31 -5.68
C ILE A 232 0.62 25.15 -4.76
N PHE A 233 1.65 24.42 -5.21
CA PHE A 233 2.87 24.21 -4.41
C PHE A 233 3.73 25.47 -4.28
N ARG A 234 3.71 26.34 -5.29
CA ARG A 234 4.44 27.62 -5.27
C ARG A 234 3.74 28.67 -4.42
N ASP A 235 2.43 28.79 -4.57
CA ASP A 235 1.68 29.97 -4.09
C ASP A 235 0.81 29.68 -2.84
N GLU A 236 0.43 28.42 -2.59
CA GLU A 236 -0.54 28.06 -1.53
C GLU A 236 -0.13 26.86 -0.66
N PHE A 237 1.18 26.61 -0.53
CA PHE A 237 1.71 25.39 0.10
C PHE A 237 1.18 25.14 1.52
N THR A 238 1.30 26.12 2.43
CA THR A 238 0.96 25.92 3.85
C THR A 238 -0.54 25.80 4.12
N GLY A 239 -1.38 26.41 3.29
CA GLY A 239 -2.84 26.36 3.44
C GLY A 239 -3.46 25.16 2.73
N ARG A 240 -3.46 25.18 1.39
CA ARG A 240 -4.24 24.25 0.57
C ARG A 240 -3.68 22.81 0.62
N VAL A 241 -2.36 22.65 0.65
CA VAL A 241 -1.72 21.32 0.69
C VAL A 241 -1.95 20.64 2.03
N VAL A 242 -1.72 21.35 3.14
CA VAL A 242 -1.95 20.82 4.50
C VAL A 242 -3.42 20.47 4.70
N TYR A 243 -4.33 21.34 4.27
CA TYR A 243 -5.77 21.10 4.35
C TYR A 243 -6.21 19.87 3.56
N TYR A 244 -5.65 19.67 2.36
CA TYR A 244 -5.98 18.49 1.56
C TYR A 244 -5.38 17.20 2.14
N LEU A 245 -4.18 17.26 2.70
CA LEU A 245 -3.60 16.12 3.43
C LEU A 245 -4.45 15.75 4.64
N TYR A 246 -4.88 16.76 5.42
CA TYR A 246 -5.85 16.60 6.49
C TYR A 246 -7.10 15.87 5.98
N TYR A 247 -7.77 16.44 4.97
CA TYR A 247 -8.96 15.87 4.35
C TYR A 247 -8.77 14.41 3.91
N ARG A 248 -7.60 14.05 3.36
CA ARG A 248 -7.29 12.69 2.93
C ARG A 248 -7.09 11.71 4.07
N LEU A 249 -6.43 12.12 5.14
CA LEU A 249 -6.15 11.23 6.27
C LEU A 249 -7.37 11.05 7.18
N VAL A 250 -8.19 12.09 7.33
CA VAL A 250 -9.43 12.10 8.14
C VAL A 250 -10.46 11.11 7.62
N VAL A 251 -10.38 10.69 6.36
CA VAL A 251 -11.25 9.63 5.80
C VAL A 251 -11.19 8.37 6.67
N PHE A 252 -10.03 7.98 7.19
CA PHE A 252 -9.89 6.75 7.97
C PHE A 252 -10.64 6.81 9.32
N THR A 253 -10.53 7.94 10.02
CA THR A 253 -11.23 8.14 11.30
C THR A 253 -12.71 8.39 11.08
N SER A 254 -13.11 9.18 10.08
CA SER A 254 -14.53 9.38 9.76
C SER A 254 -15.20 8.12 9.25
N SER A 255 -14.51 7.26 8.50
CA SER A 255 -15.06 5.96 8.07
C SER A 255 -15.31 5.06 9.27
N LEU A 256 -14.39 5.05 10.25
CA LEU A 256 -14.60 4.29 11.47
C LEU A 256 -15.77 4.85 12.29
N ASP A 257 -15.86 6.17 12.44
CA ASP A 257 -16.97 6.82 13.15
C ASP A 257 -18.31 6.48 12.52
N LEU A 258 -18.41 6.56 11.18
CA LEU A 258 -19.60 6.17 10.43
C LEU A 258 -20.06 4.75 10.78
N ILE A 259 -19.13 3.78 10.82
CA ILE A 259 -19.46 2.39 11.17
C ILE A 259 -19.91 2.27 12.62
N LEU A 260 -19.27 3.00 13.53
CA LEU A 260 -19.64 2.99 14.94
C LEU A 260 -21.02 3.62 15.17
N GLN A 261 -21.39 4.64 14.39
CA GLN A 261 -22.71 5.26 14.41
C GLN A 261 -23.80 4.37 13.81
N GLN A 262 -23.48 3.63 12.74
CA GLN A 262 -24.37 2.60 12.17
C GLN A 262 -24.57 1.43 13.17
N GLY A 263 -23.63 1.24 14.09
CA GLY A 263 -23.78 0.33 15.22
C GLY A 263 -23.94 -1.12 14.80
N PHE A 264 -24.77 -1.86 15.54
CA PHE A 264 -25.11 -3.26 15.28
C PHE A 264 -26.13 -3.41 14.13
N ASP A 265 -26.24 -2.46 13.20
CA ASP A 265 -27.14 -2.58 12.06
C ASP A 265 -26.71 -3.74 11.16
N LEU A 266 -27.30 -4.90 11.44
CA LEU A 266 -27.05 -6.15 10.73
C LEU A 266 -27.39 -6.00 9.25
N ARG A 267 -28.39 -5.17 8.90
CA ARG A 267 -28.80 -4.97 7.50
C ARG A 267 -27.72 -4.23 6.72
N ALA A 268 -27.17 -3.15 7.28
CA ALA A 268 -26.08 -2.41 6.65
C ALA A 268 -24.81 -3.28 6.47
N ASN A 269 -24.50 -4.10 7.48
CA ASN A 269 -23.35 -5.02 7.44
C ASN A 269 -23.54 -6.14 6.41
N LEU A 270 -24.72 -6.75 6.36
CA LEU A 270 -25.04 -7.79 5.36
C LEU A 270 -25.03 -7.22 3.95
N LEU A 271 -25.58 -6.02 3.73
CA LEU A 271 -25.52 -5.33 2.44
C LEU A 271 -24.06 -5.10 2.00
N ALA A 272 -23.18 -4.68 2.90
CA ALA A 272 -21.77 -4.46 2.58
C ALA A 272 -21.06 -5.75 2.13
N LEU A 273 -21.37 -6.88 2.77
CA LEU A 273 -20.85 -8.19 2.39
C LEU A 273 -21.43 -8.69 1.06
N GLU A 274 -22.74 -8.53 0.86
CA GLU A 274 -23.44 -8.85 -0.38
C GLU A 274 -22.82 -8.09 -1.56
N LEU A 275 -22.56 -6.79 -1.42
CA LEU A 275 -21.91 -5.98 -2.46
C LEU A 275 -20.51 -6.49 -2.84
N GLU A 276 -19.70 -6.97 -1.88
CA GLU A 276 -18.39 -7.55 -2.20
C GLU A 276 -18.53 -8.88 -2.95
N LEU A 277 -19.53 -9.70 -2.59
CA LEU A 277 -19.83 -10.96 -3.28
C LEU A 277 -20.36 -10.71 -4.69
N ASP A 278 -21.28 -9.77 -4.88
CA ASP A 278 -21.83 -9.43 -6.20
C ASP A 278 -20.74 -9.00 -7.16
N ILE A 279 -19.78 -8.20 -6.68
CA ILE A 279 -18.64 -7.77 -7.50
C ILE A 279 -17.71 -8.93 -7.81
N PHE A 280 -17.49 -9.82 -6.84
CA PHE A 280 -16.71 -11.02 -7.06
C PHE A 280 -17.34 -11.86 -8.17
N VAL A 281 -18.64 -12.16 -8.08
CA VAL A 281 -19.39 -12.93 -9.07
C VAL A 281 -19.40 -12.23 -10.42
N TYR A 282 -19.65 -10.91 -10.45
CA TYR A 282 -19.59 -10.10 -11.66
C TYR A 282 -18.25 -10.22 -12.40
N ARG A 283 -17.14 -10.09 -11.65
CA ARG A 283 -15.79 -10.15 -12.24
C ARG A 283 -15.37 -11.57 -12.60
N LEU A 284 -15.81 -12.56 -11.83
CA LEU A 284 -15.65 -13.97 -12.17
C LEU A 284 -16.40 -14.30 -13.47
N GLY A 285 -17.62 -13.78 -13.62
CA GLY A 285 -18.43 -13.89 -14.84
C GLY A 285 -17.71 -13.35 -16.06
N LYS A 286 -17.10 -12.17 -15.94
CA LYS A 286 -16.26 -11.62 -17.01
C LYS A 286 -15.06 -12.49 -17.39
N ILE A 287 -14.46 -13.20 -16.44
CA ILE A 287 -13.29 -14.06 -16.70
C ILE A 287 -13.70 -15.40 -17.32
N ILE A 288 -14.77 -16.01 -16.82
CA ILE A 288 -15.26 -17.32 -17.27
C ILE A 288 -16.12 -17.19 -18.53
N GLY A 289 -16.66 -16.01 -18.81
CA GLY A 289 -17.49 -15.73 -19.99
C GLY A 289 -18.99 -15.87 -19.75
N PHE A 290 -19.46 -15.84 -18.50
CA PHE A 290 -20.90 -15.79 -18.19
C PHE A 290 -21.37 -14.35 -17.91
N LEU A 291 -22.60 -14.06 -18.31
CA LEU A 291 -23.24 -12.76 -18.08
C LEU A 291 -23.75 -12.66 -16.64
N TYR A 292 -23.26 -11.66 -15.92
CA TYR A 292 -23.77 -11.25 -14.62
C TYR A 292 -23.91 -9.72 -14.63
N PRO A 293 -25.01 -9.15 -14.11
CA PRO A 293 -25.23 -7.71 -14.15
C PRO A 293 -24.14 -6.98 -13.36
N ARG A 294 -23.74 -5.80 -13.84
CA ARG A 294 -22.80 -4.95 -13.10
C ARG A 294 -23.53 -4.40 -11.87
N PRO A 295 -23.00 -4.55 -10.65
CA PRO A 295 -23.62 -3.95 -9.48
C PRO A 295 -23.49 -2.42 -9.53
N GLU A 296 -24.53 -1.71 -9.07
CA GLU A 296 -24.55 -0.24 -9.05
C GLU A 296 -23.52 0.33 -8.06
N ILE A 297 -23.37 -0.32 -6.89
CA ILE A 297 -22.38 0.04 -5.89
C ILE A 297 -21.19 -0.92 -5.98
N GLU A 298 -20.05 -0.42 -6.44
CA GLU A 298 -18.83 -1.22 -6.65
C GLU A 298 -18.00 -1.50 -5.38
N GLY A 299 -18.70 -1.84 -4.30
CA GLY A 299 -18.16 -2.50 -3.12
C GLY A 299 -18.04 -1.56 -1.95
N ILE A 300 -17.38 -2.02 -0.90
CA ILE A 300 -17.31 -1.31 0.38
C ILE A 300 -16.66 0.07 0.22
N ASN A 301 -15.64 0.22 -0.63
CA ASN A 301 -15.01 1.51 -0.89
C ASN A 301 -16.00 2.55 -1.47
N ARG A 302 -16.92 2.11 -2.32
CA ARG A 302 -17.93 2.99 -2.94
C ARG A 302 -19.06 3.26 -1.97
N LEU A 303 -19.54 2.23 -1.26
CA LEU A 303 -20.54 2.36 -0.19
C LEU A 303 -20.07 3.36 0.87
N ASN A 304 -18.82 3.22 1.33
CA ASN A 304 -18.20 4.12 2.29
C ASN A 304 -18.11 5.55 1.74
N TYR A 305 -17.72 5.73 0.46
CA TYR A 305 -17.73 7.07 -0.15
C TYR A 305 -19.14 7.70 -0.18
N LEU A 306 -20.15 6.95 -0.61
CA LEU A 306 -21.52 7.45 -0.70
C LEU A 306 -22.11 7.79 0.67
N SER A 307 -21.73 7.02 1.70
CA SER A 307 -22.24 7.20 3.06
C SER A 307 -21.49 8.28 3.84
N LEU A 308 -20.20 8.48 3.55
CA LEU A 308 -19.33 9.39 4.28
C LEU A 308 -19.46 10.85 3.82
N TYR A 309 -19.66 11.08 2.52
CA TYR A 309 -19.63 12.42 1.93
C TYR A 309 -21.03 13.01 1.80
N LYS A 310 -21.25 14.22 2.34
CA LYS A 310 -22.52 14.96 2.20
C LYS A 310 -22.86 15.28 0.74
N TYR A 311 -21.82 15.63 -0.03
CA TYR A 311 -21.93 15.99 -1.43
C TYR A 311 -20.93 15.14 -2.22
N PRO A 312 -21.29 13.91 -2.61
CA PRO A 312 -20.44 13.08 -3.45
C PRO A 312 -20.31 13.73 -4.83
N ILE A 313 -19.13 14.27 -5.14
CA ILE A 313 -18.87 15.03 -6.38
C ILE A 313 -18.59 14.09 -7.57
N GLN A 314 -18.15 12.86 -7.31
CA GLN A 314 -17.71 11.94 -8.36
C GLN A 314 -18.47 10.61 -8.31
N ASP A 315 -19.10 10.24 -9.43
CA ASP A 315 -19.87 9.00 -9.60
C ASP A 315 -19.02 7.72 -9.48
N ARG A 316 -17.70 7.83 -9.56
CA ARG A 316 -16.77 6.68 -9.56
C ARG A 316 -15.76 6.71 -8.41
N ALA A 317 -15.84 7.69 -7.52
CA ALA A 317 -14.91 7.78 -6.39
C ALA A 317 -15.18 6.71 -5.33
N GLY A 318 -14.09 6.20 -4.76
CA GLY A 318 -14.11 5.34 -3.57
C GLY A 318 -13.32 5.97 -2.44
N ALA A 319 -13.75 5.73 -1.22
CA ALA A 319 -13.07 6.14 -0.01
C ALA A 319 -12.62 4.89 0.73
N THR A 320 -11.30 4.71 0.83
CA THR A 320 -10.72 3.57 1.53
C THR A 320 -11.08 3.64 3.02
N PRO A 321 -11.80 2.64 3.55
CA PRO A 321 -12.24 2.64 4.95
C PRO A 321 -11.09 2.35 5.94
N GLY A 322 -9.98 1.75 5.49
CA GLY A 322 -8.93 1.27 6.38
C GLY A 322 -9.32 -0.03 7.08
N PRO A 323 -8.38 -0.67 7.81
CA PRO A 323 -8.63 -2.00 8.37
C PRO A 323 -9.73 -1.98 9.43
N LEU A 324 -9.83 -0.91 10.23
CA LEU A 324 -10.81 -0.85 11.31
C LEU A 324 -12.24 -0.76 10.79
N ALA A 325 -12.50 0.17 9.88
CA ALA A 325 -13.85 0.33 9.31
C ALA A 325 -14.18 -0.82 8.34
N SER A 326 -13.21 -1.34 7.57
CA SER A 326 -13.42 -2.58 6.78
C SER A 326 -13.91 -3.72 7.66
N PHE A 327 -13.20 -4.04 8.74
CA PHE A 327 -13.63 -5.11 9.64
C PHE A 327 -14.93 -4.76 10.37
N GLY A 328 -15.21 -3.48 10.59
CA GLY A 328 -16.46 -3.02 11.16
C GLY A 328 -17.72 -3.44 10.37
N TYR A 329 -17.60 -3.64 9.04
CA TYR A 329 -18.68 -4.20 8.21
C TYR A 329 -18.93 -5.70 8.41
N ILE A 330 -18.06 -6.42 9.12
CA ILE A 330 -18.31 -7.81 9.49
C ILE A 330 -19.38 -7.79 10.61
N PRO A 331 -20.50 -8.51 10.44
CA PRO A 331 -21.54 -8.55 11.44
C PRO A 331 -20.99 -9.13 12.76
N MET A 332 -21.61 -8.73 13.88
CA MET A 332 -21.24 -9.08 15.26
C MET A 332 -20.12 -8.20 15.85
N MET A 333 -20.47 -6.96 16.21
CA MET A 333 -19.70 -6.25 17.23
C MET A 333 -19.85 -7.02 18.56
N PRO A 334 -18.80 -7.17 19.38
CA PRO A 334 -17.47 -6.61 19.20
C PRO A 334 -16.50 -7.64 18.58
N LEU A 335 -16.96 -8.84 18.18
CA LEU A 335 -16.16 -9.89 17.53
C LEU A 335 -15.43 -9.39 16.26
N ASN A 336 -16.03 -8.50 15.49
CA ASN A 336 -15.43 -7.90 14.31
C ASN A 336 -14.05 -7.25 14.56
N PHE A 337 -13.88 -6.51 15.67
CA PHE A 337 -12.59 -5.91 16.03
C PHE A 337 -11.62 -6.92 16.66
N VAL A 338 -12.12 -8.01 17.27
CA VAL A 338 -11.28 -9.17 17.65
C VAL A 338 -10.64 -9.77 16.40
N LEU A 339 -11.43 -9.98 15.35
CA LEU A 339 -10.95 -10.47 14.04
C LEU A 339 -9.97 -9.48 13.40
N CYS A 340 -10.21 -8.17 13.53
CA CYS A 340 -9.28 -7.14 13.08
C CYS A 340 -7.92 -7.26 13.83
N GLY A 341 -7.95 -7.40 15.16
CA GLY A 341 -6.75 -7.63 15.97
C GLY A 341 -6.00 -8.90 15.55
N PHE A 342 -6.73 -10.00 15.30
CA PHE A 342 -6.15 -11.23 14.76
C PHE A 342 -5.50 -11.00 13.39
N TYR A 343 -6.17 -10.31 12.47
CA TYR A 343 -5.63 -9.98 11.15
C TYR A 343 -4.33 -9.17 11.24
N ILE A 344 -4.31 -8.12 12.07
CA ILE A 344 -3.12 -7.30 12.31
C ILE A 344 -1.98 -8.16 12.87
N ALA A 345 -2.27 -9.10 13.78
CA ALA A 345 -1.29 -10.04 14.29
C ALA A 345 -0.72 -10.98 13.20
N VAL A 346 -1.56 -11.47 12.29
CA VAL A 346 -1.13 -12.28 11.13
C VAL A 346 -0.21 -11.47 10.21
N VAL A 347 -0.57 -10.23 9.90
CA VAL A 347 0.27 -9.31 9.12
C VAL A 347 1.61 -9.11 9.84
N ARG A 348 1.60 -8.73 11.12
CA ARG A 348 2.80 -8.53 11.96
C ARG A 348 3.74 -9.72 11.91
N ASN A 349 3.20 -10.91 12.15
CA ASN A 349 3.98 -12.14 12.21
C ASN A 349 4.55 -12.51 10.85
N THR A 350 3.84 -12.19 9.76
CA THR A 350 4.35 -12.30 8.40
C THR A 350 5.55 -11.37 8.20
N TYR A 351 5.45 -10.09 8.59
CA TYR A 351 6.59 -9.15 8.53
C TYR A 351 7.79 -9.65 9.34
N LYS A 352 7.56 -10.08 10.58
CA LYS A 352 8.62 -10.60 11.45
C LYS A 352 9.31 -11.83 10.84
N LYS A 353 8.58 -12.64 10.11
CA LYS A 353 9.09 -13.85 9.44
C LYS A 353 9.89 -13.50 8.19
N VAL A 354 9.40 -12.57 7.38
CA VAL A 354 9.96 -12.25 6.05
C VAL A 354 11.13 -11.28 6.13
N PHE A 355 11.06 -10.29 7.00
CA PHE A 355 12.08 -9.25 7.11
C PHE A 355 13.11 -9.60 8.19
N TRP A 356 14.35 -9.80 7.75
CA TRP A 356 15.48 -10.14 8.60
C TRP A 356 16.39 -8.94 8.68
N LEU A 357 16.54 -8.39 9.89
CA LEU A 357 17.53 -7.34 10.14
C LEU A 357 18.78 -7.96 10.78
N PRO A 358 19.99 -7.54 10.36
CA PRO A 358 21.22 -7.88 11.05
C PRO A 358 21.16 -7.50 12.53
N LYS A 359 21.90 -8.23 13.38
CA LYS A 359 21.97 -7.93 14.83
C LYS A 359 22.45 -6.47 15.03
N GLY A 360 21.80 -5.76 15.94
CA GLY A 360 22.11 -4.36 16.26
C GLY A 360 21.61 -3.32 15.25
N CYS A 361 21.03 -3.73 14.12
CA CYS A 361 20.49 -2.80 13.13
C CYS A 361 19.00 -2.51 13.36
N GLN A 362 18.58 -1.29 13.08
CA GLN A 362 17.18 -0.84 13.08
C GLN A 362 16.80 -0.30 11.70
N PRO A 363 15.51 -0.31 11.30
CA PRO A 363 15.10 0.29 10.03
C PRO A 363 15.25 1.82 10.08
N SER A 364 15.75 2.42 9.01
CA SER A 364 15.78 3.88 8.84
C SER A 364 14.38 4.45 8.59
N MET A 365 14.24 5.78 8.67
CA MET A 365 12.97 6.46 8.35
C MET A 365 12.48 6.14 6.94
N LEU A 366 13.40 6.08 5.97
CA LEU A 366 13.08 5.69 4.60
C LEU A 366 12.57 4.24 4.52
N SER A 367 13.21 3.31 5.24
CA SER A 367 12.72 1.93 5.34
C SER A 367 11.34 1.87 5.99
N CYS A 368 11.09 2.64 7.05
CA CYS A 368 9.77 2.75 7.68
C CYS A 368 8.71 3.27 6.70
N LEU A 369 9.03 4.27 5.86
CA LEU A 369 8.14 4.74 4.79
C LEU A 369 7.80 3.60 3.81
N ILE A 370 8.81 2.87 3.33
CA ILE A 370 8.62 1.73 2.40
C ILE A 370 7.78 0.64 3.08
N PHE A 371 8.04 0.35 4.36
CA PHE A 371 7.26 -0.59 5.15
C PHE A 371 5.78 -0.18 5.26
N VAL A 372 5.50 1.10 5.51
CA VAL A 372 4.13 1.61 5.54
C VAL A 372 3.44 1.42 4.19
N LEU A 373 4.13 1.58 3.07
CA LEU A 373 3.57 1.36 1.72
C LEU A 373 3.33 -0.12 1.39
N ILE A 374 4.25 -1.01 1.77
CA ILE A 374 4.03 -2.45 1.68
C ILE A 374 2.83 -2.81 2.58
N GLY A 375 2.79 -2.26 3.80
CA GLY A 375 1.73 -2.44 4.79
C GLY A 375 0.38 -1.96 4.29
N TYR A 376 0.35 -0.82 3.60
CA TYR A 376 -0.84 -0.25 2.98
C TYR A 376 -1.52 -1.26 2.07
N THR A 377 -0.78 -2.08 1.32
CA THR A 377 -1.38 -3.13 0.48
C THR A 377 -2.28 -4.08 1.29
N PHE A 378 -1.85 -4.47 2.48
CA PHE A 378 -2.61 -5.37 3.35
C PHE A 378 -3.65 -4.63 4.20
N LEU A 379 -3.32 -3.42 4.66
CA LEU A 379 -4.12 -2.72 5.66
C LEU A 379 -5.17 -1.79 5.06
N HIS A 380 -5.00 -1.27 3.83
CA HIS A 380 -5.91 -0.24 3.30
C HIS A 380 -7.38 -0.70 3.20
N ASN A 381 -7.64 -1.90 2.68
CA ASN A 381 -8.96 -2.53 2.70
C ASN A 381 -8.79 -4.06 2.68
N PRO A 382 -8.65 -4.68 3.87
CA PRO A 382 -8.40 -6.11 3.99
C PRO A 382 -9.48 -6.98 3.35
N ILE A 383 -10.75 -6.58 3.43
CA ILE A 383 -11.86 -7.38 2.88
C ILE A 383 -11.72 -7.42 1.36
N SER A 384 -11.74 -6.25 0.70
CA SER A 384 -11.63 -6.19 -0.76
C SER A 384 -10.32 -6.77 -1.31
N ALA A 385 -9.23 -6.75 -0.52
CA ALA A 385 -7.97 -7.38 -0.91
C ALA A 385 -8.06 -8.91 -1.09
N PHE A 386 -9.04 -9.57 -0.45
CA PHE A 386 -9.25 -11.02 -0.58
C PHE A 386 -10.57 -11.38 -1.27
N THR A 387 -11.56 -10.50 -1.28
CA THR A 387 -12.90 -10.77 -1.83
C THR A 387 -13.09 -10.27 -3.25
N LYS A 388 -12.30 -9.30 -3.74
CA LYS A 388 -12.53 -8.69 -5.05
C LYS A 388 -11.50 -9.16 -6.07
N ILE A 389 -11.91 -9.97 -7.06
CA ILE A 389 -11.04 -10.32 -8.19
C ILE A 389 -10.62 -9.04 -8.89
N GLY A 390 -9.36 -8.66 -8.84
CA GLY A 390 -8.92 -7.37 -9.37
C GLY A 390 -7.50 -7.01 -8.94
N PRO A 391 -7.06 -5.77 -9.23
CA PRO A 391 -5.69 -5.35 -8.95
C PRO A 391 -5.27 -5.58 -7.50
N GLU A 392 -6.16 -5.35 -6.51
CA GLU A 392 -5.83 -5.54 -5.10
C GLU A 392 -5.63 -7.01 -4.70
N LEU A 393 -6.46 -7.93 -5.19
CA LEU A 393 -6.27 -9.37 -4.98
C LEU A 393 -4.98 -9.86 -5.62
N PHE A 394 -4.76 -9.51 -6.90
CA PHE A 394 -3.53 -9.89 -7.60
C PHE A 394 -2.29 -9.34 -6.91
N LYS A 395 -2.33 -8.07 -6.50
CA LYS A 395 -1.26 -7.43 -5.75
C LYS A 395 -1.02 -8.15 -4.43
N THR A 396 -2.07 -8.47 -3.66
CA THR A 396 -1.96 -9.18 -2.37
C THR A 396 -1.35 -10.57 -2.54
N LEU A 397 -1.86 -11.38 -3.49
CA LEU A 397 -1.30 -12.69 -3.81
C LEU A 397 0.15 -12.59 -4.28
N PHE A 398 0.46 -11.59 -5.10
CA PHE A 398 1.81 -11.35 -5.58
C PHE A 398 2.77 -10.98 -4.44
N PHE A 399 2.38 -10.11 -3.51
CA PHE A 399 3.20 -9.81 -2.33
C PHE A 399 3.41 -11.05 -1.44
N ILE A 400 2.39 -11.89 -1.24
CA ILE A 400 2.54 -13.16 -0.51
C ILE A 400 3.56 -14.06 -1.22
N TYR A 401 3.53 -14.11 -2.56
CA TYR A 401 4.51 -14.84 -3.36
C TYR A 401 5.92 -14.27 -3.21
N VAL A 402 6.10 -12.95 -3.31
CA VAL A 402 7.39 -12.27 -3.10
C VAL A 402 7.96 -12.55 -1.72
N PHE A 403 7.12 -12.51 -0.69
CA PHE A 403 7.49 -12.87 0.67
C PHE A 403 7.94 -14.33 0.78
N GLY A 404 7.25 -15.25 0.09
CA GLY A 404 7.65 -16.64 -0.02
C GLY A 404 9.02 -16.83 -0.68
N MET A 405 9.29 -16.12 -1.78
CA MET A 405 10.59 -16.14 -2.47
C MET A 405 11.73 -15.64 -1.57
N ALA A 406 11.53 -14.50 -0.91
CA ALA A 406 12.54 -13.94 -0.01
C ALA A 406 12.89 -14.90 1.14
N LEU A 407 11.89 -15.61 1.67
CA LEU A 407 12.08 -16.65 2.67
C LEU A 407 12.84 -17.87 2.16
N ARG A 408 12.52 -18.36 0.95
CA ARG A 408 13.26 -19.48 0.35
C ARG A 408 14.74 -19.14 0.17
N ARG A 409 15.03 -17.96 -0.37
CA ARG A 409 16.42 -17.51 -0.53
C ARG A 409 17.13 -17.42 0.81
N ALA A 410 16.44 -16.91 1.84
CA ALA A 410 17.01 -16.84 3.18
C ALA A 410 17.40 -18.21 3.76
N ARG A 411 16.59 -19.25 3.53
CA ARG A 411 16.91 -20.61 3.99
C ARG A 411 18.11 -21.21 3.27
N ARG A 412 18.16 -21.07 1.94
CA ARG A 412 19.27 -21.57 1.11
C ARG A 412 20.62 -20.98 1.51
N GLU A 413 20.66 -19.70 1.88
CA GLU A 413 21.90 -19.06 2.32
C GLU A 413 22.33 -19.56 3.70
N ASN A 414 21.39 -19.76 4.64
CA ASN A 414 21.72 -20.33 5.95
C ASN A 414 22.22 -21.77 5.85
N GLU A 415 21.66 -22.58 4.94
CA GLU A 415 22.08 -23.96 4.68
C GLU A 415 23.48 -24.07 4.06
N ARG A 416 24.01 -23.00 3.44
CA ARG A 416 25.36 -22.97 2.86
C ARG A 416 26.46 -22.60 3.85
N VAL A 417 26.09 -22.08 5.03
CA VAL A 417 27.02 -21.61 6.07
C VAL A 417 27.26 -22.70 7.13
N VAL A 418 26.41 -23.73 7.15
CA VAL A 418 26.56 -24.96 7.95
C VAL A 418 27.25 -26.00 7.08
#